data_AF-A0A673XMR9-F1
#
_entry.id   AF-A0A673XMR9-F1
#
_cell.length_a   1.000
_cell.length_b   1.000
_cell.length_c   1.000
_cell.angle_alpha   90.00
_cell.angle_beta   90.00
_cell.angle_gamma   90.00
#
_symmetry.space_group_name_H-M   'P 1'
#
loop_
_entity.id
_entity.type
_entity.pdbx_description
1 polymer ?
#
loop_
_entity_poly.entity_id
_entity_poly.type
_entity_poly.pdbx_seq_one_letter_code
_entity_poly.pdbx_strand_id
1 'polypeptide(L)'
;MYLSFTTVVTLLVVFTGAFSAPVNQSVGISRKNVKVKEYSLQLNQLANRLLIEELSHLKNVERVVKWPRVLVEATDKCDPTNLRADSTPCLNKMVSALKNYRIVFGIISQFKSSCAKVGEKVNKVVEELLFQMGEPRPDSEENWSKVNSWEEPGLCRDNIEKLFSFSILMARVFAPGDPAKHIMNST
;
A
#
# COMPACT_ATOMS: atom_id res chain seq x y z
N MET A 1 54.98 56.02 0.53
CA MET A 1 55.60 54.98 -0.31
C MET A 1 56.05 53.85 0.60
N TYR A 2 55.92 52.60 0.16
CA TYR A 2 56.17 51.31 0.84
C TYR A 2 54.96 50.67 1.54
N LEU A 3 54.29 49.82 0.75
CA LEU A 3 53.52 48.65 1.17
C LEU A 3 54.50 47.56 1.65
N SER A 4 54.22 46.91 2.77
CA SER A 4 54.81 45.61 3.12
C SER A 4 53.72 44.59 3.35
N PHE A 5 53.86 43.48 2.61
CA PHE A 5 52.98 42.34 2.52
C PHE A 5 53.12 41.39 3.72
N THR A 6 52.13 40.49 3.82
CA THR A 6 52.05 39.26 4.65
C THR A 6 51.70 39.50 6.12
N THR A 7 50.58 39.00 6.66
CA THR A 7 50.29 37.57 6.82
C THR A 7 48.89 37.33 7.41
N VAL A 8 48.42 36.09 7.22
CA VAL A 8 47.41 35.32 7.98
C VAL A 8 45.93 35.50 7.62
N VAL A 9 45.48 34.51 6.85
CA VAL A 9 44.13 33.99 6.68
C VAL A 9 43.48 33.70 8.04
N THR A 10 42.35 34.33 8.35
CA THR A 10 41.50 33.90 9.47
C THR A 10 40.01 33.99 9.12
N LEU A 11 39.43 32.80 8.92
CA LEU A 11 38.06 32.37 9.22
C LEU A 11 36.86 33.19 8.69
N LEU A 12 36.43 32.85 7.48
CA LEU A 12 35.00 32.86 7.13
C LEU A 12 34.33 31.64 7.80
N VAL A 13 33.80 31.84 9.00
CA VAL A 13 32.86 30.87 9.59
C VAL A 13 31.58 30.95 8.79
N VAL A 14 31.42 29.96 7.91
CA VAL A 14 30.18 29.63 7.22
C VAL A 14 29.13 29.33 8.29
N PHE A 15 28.19 30.23 8.53
CA PHE A 15 26.93 29.88 9.17
C PHE A 15 26.10 29.10 8.15
N THR A 16 26.44 27.83 7.94
CA THR A 16 25.48 26.83 7.50
C THR A 16 24.51 26.65 8.64
N GLY A 17 23.51 27.54 8.68
CA GLY A 17 22.24 27.24 9.33
C GLY A 17 21.61 26.07 8.59
N ALA A 18 22.10 24.86 8.86
CA ALA A 18 21.30 23.67 8.70
C ALA A 18 20.14 23.85 9.67
N PHE A 19 19.04 24.43 9.19
CA PHE A 19 17.74 24.15 9.76
C PHE A 19 17.52 22.66 9.51
N SER A 20 18.09 21.85 10.40
CA SER A 20 17.73 20.46 10.58
C SER A 20 16.22 20.46 10.78
N ALA A 21 15.49 20.08 9.73
CA ALA A 21 14.06 19.85 9.83
C ALA A 21 13.83 18.93 11.04
N PRO A 22 12.80 19.19 11.86
CA PRO A 22 12.62 18.48 13.11
C PRO A 22 12.60 16.99 12.85
N VAL A 23 13.47 16.29 13.60
CA VAL A 23 13.61 14.84 13.60
C VAL A 23 12.23 14.22 13.74
N ASN A 24 11.93 13.37 12.76
CA ASN A 24 10.70 12.66 12.51
C ASN A 24 10.23 11.91 13.78
N GLN A 25 9.34 12.51 14.58
CA GLN A 25 8.56 11.76 15.56
C GLN A 25 7.58 10.87 14.79
N SER A 26 8.00 9.63 14.58
CA SER A 26 7.20 8.50 14.09
C SER A 26 6.18 8.01 15.13
N VAL A 27 5.57 8.94 15.86
CA VAL A 27 4.66 8.65 16.97
C VAL A 27 3.23 8.75 16.44
N GLY A 28 2.64 7.60 16.14
CA GLY A 28 1.22 7.51 15.83
C GLY A 28 0.85 6.13 15.34
N ILE A 29 1.20 5.81 14.10
CA ILE A 29 0.74 4.60 13.41
C ILE A 29 1.81 3.51 13.34
N SER A 30 3.08 3.88 13.13
CA SER A 30 4.17 2.96 12.76
C SER A 30 4.60 1.99 13.88
N ARG A 31 4.44 2.35 15.15
CA ARG A 31 4.91 1.52 16.27
C ARG A 31 3.88 0.48 16.75
N LYS A 32 2.57 0.69 16.53
CA LYS A 32 1.54 -0.12 17.20
C LYS A 32 1.18 -1.45 16.51
N ASN A 33 1.58 -1.69 15.26
CA ASN A 33 1.22 -2.95 14.58
C ASN A 33 2.27 -3.40 13.55
N VAL A 34 3.38 -3.97 14.05
CA VAL A 34 4.45 -4.59 13.22
C VAL A 34 3.87 -5.58 12.20
N LYS A 35 2.82 -6.30 12.58
CA LYS A 35 2.15 -7.26 11.71
C LYS A 35 1.35 -6.61 10.59
N VAL A 36 0.59 -5.54 10.84
CA VAL A 36 -0.11 -4.81 9.77
C VAL A 36 0.89 -4.26 8.75
N LYS A 37 2.03 -3.73 9.21
CA LYS A 37 3.13 -3.33 8.33
C LYS A 37 3.61 -4.50 7.48
N GLU A 38 3.97 -5.62 8.10
CA GLU A 38 4.45 -6.83 7.41
C GLU A 38 3.47 -7.30 6.34
N TYR A 39 2.20 -7.48 6.68
CA TYR A 39 1.20 -7.96 5.74
C TYR A 39 0.82 -6.93 4.67
N SER A 40 0.91 -5.63 4.95
CA SER A 40 0.69 -4.60 3.92
C SER A 40 1.76 -4.64 2.83
N LEU A 41 3.00 -4.91 3.21
CA LEU A 41 4.11 -5.13 2.28
C LEU A 41 3.95 -6.45 1.52
N GLN A 42 3.56 -7.52 2.22
CA GLN A 42 3.28 -8.82 1.58
C GLN A 42 2.15 -8.71 0.55
N LEU A 43 1.07 -7.98 0.85
CA LEU A 43 -0.03 -7.75 -0.09
C LEU A 43 0.46 -7.00 -1.34
N ASN A 44 1.29 -5.98 -1.16
CA ASN A 44 1.85 -5.24 -2.28
C ASN A 44 2.78 -6.08 -3.15
N GLN A 45 3.65 -6.87 -2.54
CA GLN A 45 4.54 -7.81 -3.25
C GLN A 45 3.74 -8.87 -4.01
N LEU A 46 2.70 -9.44 -3.37
CA LEU A 46 1.82 -10.42 -3.98
C LEU A 46 1.08 -9.82 -5.18
N ALA A 47 0.45 -8.65 -5.01
CA ALA A 47 -0.28 -7.99 -6.09
C ALA A 47 0.63 -7.64 -7.27
N ASN A 48 1.85 -7.18 -7.00
CA ASN A 48 2.85 -6.92 -8.03
C ASN A 48 3.21 -8.19 -8.82
N ARG A 49 3.50 -9.29 -8.11
CA ARG A 49 3.82 -10.58 -8.72
C ARG A 49 2.67 -11.11 -9.57
N LEU A 50 1.44 -11.04 -9.05
CA LEU A 50 0.25 -11.48 -9.77
C LEU A 50 0.06 -10.70 -11.07
N LEU A 51 0.27 -9.39 -11.03
CA LEU A 51 0.09 -8.52 -12.20
C LEU A 51 1.18 -8.72 -13.27
N ILE A 52 2.44 -8.90 -12.87
CA ILE A 52 3.58 -8.96 -13.79
C ILE A 52 3.86 -10.38 -14.28
N GLU A 53 3.73 -11.38 -13.41
CA GLU A 53 4.17 -12.75 -13.68
C GLU A 53 2.99 -13.66 -13.97
N GLU A 54 2.12 -13.89 -12.97
CA GLU A 54 1.10 -14.95 -13.01
C GLU A 54 -0.03 -14.64 -14.02
N LEU A 55 -0.41 -13.36 -14.18
CA LEU A 55 -1.52 -12.94 -15.04
C LEU A 55 -1.07 -12.15 -16.28
N SER A 56 0.20 -12.21 -16.64
CA SER A 56 0.74 -11.60 -17.87
C SER A 56 -0.01 -12.03 -19.14
N HIS A 57 -0.47 -13.29 -19.17
CA HIS A 57 -1.28 -13.86 -20.26
C HIS A 57 -2.66 -13.19 -20.39
N LEU A 58 -3.18 -12.52 -19.36
CA LEU A 58 -4.45 -11.81 -19.38
C LEU A 58 -4.31 -10.36 -19.88
N LYS A 59 -3.12 -9.87 -20.20
CA LYS A 59 -2.87 -8.46 -20.55
C LYS A 59 -3.77 -7.92 -21.67
N ASN A 60 -4.11 -8.78 -22.63
CA ASN A 60 -4.95 -8.42 -23.78
C ASN A 60 -6.44 -8.76 -23.59
N VAL A 61 -6.82 -9.35 -22.46
CA VAL A 61 -8.21 -9.64 -22.14
C VAL A 61 -8.93 -8.33 -21.82
N GLU A 62 -10.10 -8.15 -22.42
CA GLU A 62 -10.98 -7.01 -22.15
C GLU A 62 -11.37 -6.98 -20.66
N ARG A 63 -11.27 -5.80 -20.06
CA ARG A 63 -11.63 -5.63 -18.66
C ARG A 63 -13.15 -5.66 -18.54
N VAL A 64 -13.64 -6.50 -17.64
CA VAL A 64 -15.05 -6.49 -17.24
C VAL A 64 -15.11 -5.72 -15.92
N VAL A 65 -15.60 -4.47 -15.97
CA VAL A 65 -15.73 -3.64 -14.78
C VAL A 65 -17.04 -4.00 -14.07
N LYS A 66 -16.94 -4.78 -13.00
CA LYS A 66 -18.05 -5.14 -12.11
C LYS A 66 -17.60 -4.97 -10.66
N TRP A 67 -18.58 -4.84 -9.76
CA TRP A 67 -18.45 -4.65 -8.31
C TRP A 67 -18.07 -3.22 -7.86
N PRO A 68 -18.72 -2.71 -6.79
CA PRO A 68 -18.46 -1.38 -6.29
C PRO A 68 -17.01 -1.27 -5.81
N ARG A 69 -16.34 -0.18 -6.22
CA ARG A 69 -14.97 0.13 -5.85
C ARG A 69 -14.97 0.92 -4.55
N VAL A 70 -14.41 0.37 -3.49
CA VAL A 70 -13.97 1.21 -2.38
C VAL A 70 -12.64 1.84 -2.78
N LEU A 71 -12.69 3.08 -3.24
CA LEU A 71 -11.51 3.87 -3.62
C LEU A 71 -11.03 4.67 -2.41
N VAL A 72 -9.73 4.71 -2.18
CA VAL A 72 -9.11 5.65 -1.24
C VAL A 72 -8.94 6.99 -1.97
N GLU A 73 -9.66 8.00 -1.51
CA GLU A 73 -9.74 9.34 -2.08
C GLU A 73 -9.01 10.35 -1.19
N ALA A 74 -8.80 11.57 -1.70
CA ALA A 74 -8.16 12.65 -0.94
C ALA A 74 -8.94 13.00 0.34
N THR A 75 -10.26 12.89 0.31
CA THR A 75 -11.16 13.11 1.44
C THR A 75 -11.01 12.09 2.56
N ASP A 76 -10.40 10.93 2.30
CA ASP A 76 -10.13 9.90 3.30
C ASP A 76 -8.89 10.19 4.16
N LYS A 77 -8.19 11.31 3.89
CA LYS A 77 -7.13 11.86 4.75
C LYS A 77 -5.96 10.90 5.00
N CYS A 78 -5.57 10.13 3.97
CA CYS A 78 -4.43 9.20 4.02
C CYS A 78 -3.07 9.87 3.73
N ASP A 79 -2.98 11.19 3.73
CA ASP A 79 -1.71 11.90 3.61
C ASP A 79 -0.93 11.94 4.94
N PRO A 80 0.41 12.13 4.91
CA PRO A 80 1.23 12.09 6.12
C PRO A 80 0.82 13.09 7.21
N THR A 81 0.28 14.26 6.84
CA THR A 81 -0.10 15.29 7.82
C THR A 81 -1.33 14.83 8.60
N ASN A 82 -2.37 14.39 7.89
CA ASN A 82 -3.58 13.90 8.55
C ASN A 82 -3.34 12.59 9.31
N LEU A 83 -2.52 11.68 8.79
CA LEU A 83 -2.16 10.44 9.49
C LEU A 83 -1.47 10.69 10.85
N ARG A 84 -0.70 11.78 10.98
CA ARG A 84 -0.08 12.19 12.25
C ARG A 84 -1.07 12.85 13.20
N ALA A 85 -2.03 13.58 12.67
CA ALA A 85 -3.02 14.32 13.46
C ALA A 85 -4.17 13.42 13.94
N ASP A 86 -4.85 12.75 13.02
CA ASP A 86 -5.91 11.77 13.28
C ASP A 86 -5.93 10.73 12.15
N SER A 87 -5.44 9.53 12.47
CA SER A 87 -5.36 8.42 11.52
C SER A 87 -6.70 7.76 11.22
N THR A 88 -7.73 7.99 12.05
CA THR A 88 -8.97 7.21 12.06
C THR A 88 -9.71 7.21 10.71
N PRO A 89 -9.90 8.35 10.02
CA PRO A 89 -10.60 8.38 8.73
C PRO A 89 -9.92 7.49 7.68
N CYS A 90 -8.59 7.57 7.59
CA CYS A 90 -7.83 6.76 6.65
C CYS A 90 -7.88 5.28 7.00
N LEU A 91 -7.69 4.92 8.28
CA LEU A 91 -7.69 3.52 8.72
C LEU A 91 -9.06 2.87 8.49
N ASN A 92 -10.15 3.57 8.80
CA ASN A 92 -11.51 3.11 8.53
C ASN A 92 -11.74 2.87 7.03
N LYS A 93 -11.20 3.75 6.18
CA LYS A 93 -11.30 3.56 4.73
C LYS A 93 -10.50 2.36 4.25
N MET A 94 -9.27 2.17 4.75
CA MET A 94 -8.43 1.01 4.43
C MET A 94 -9.12 -0.30 4.82
N VAL A 95 -9.72 -0.36 6.01
CA VAL A 95 -10.52 -1.51 6.46
C VAL A 95 -11.72 -1.75 5.54
N SER A 96 -12.48 -0.70 5.19
CA SER A 96 -13.61 -0.81 4.27
C SER A 96 -13.18 -1.36 2.91
N ALA A 97 -12.02 -0.94 2.40
CA ALA A 97 -11.49 -1.43 1.14
C ALA A 97 -11.06 -2.89 1.23
N LEU A 98 -10.39 -3.29 2.33
CA LEU A 98 -10.03 -4.68 2.57
C LEU A 98 -11.25 -5.60 2.67
N LYS A 99 -12.32 -5.17 3.34
CA LYS A 99 -13.59 -5.94 3.39
C LYS A 99 -14.18 -6.14 2.00
N ASN A 100 -14.12 -5.12 1.14
CA ASN A 100 -14.55 -5.23 -0.24
C ASN A 100 -13.66 -6.20 -1.05
N TYR A 101 -12.34 -6.13 -0.89
CA TYR A 101 -11.43 -7.08 -1.53
C TYR A 101 -11.60 -8.50 -1.03
N ARG A 102 -11.89 -8.72 0.27
CA ARG A 102 -12.21 -10.04 0.80
C ARG A 102 -13.40 -10.64 0.05
N ILE A 103 -14.46 -9.85 -0.12
CA ILE A 103 -15.67 -10.28 -0.85
C ILE A 103 -15.34 -10.60 -2.31
N VAL A 104 -14.67 -9.68 -2.99
CA VAL A 104 -14.34 -9.82 -4.42
C VAL A 104 -13.44 -11.02 -4.67
N PHE A 105 -12.37 -11.19 -3.88
CA PHE A 105 -11.44 -12.32 -4.04
C PHE A 105 -12.00 -13.63 -3.51
N GLY A 106 -12.98 -13.58 -2.60
CA GLY A 106 -13.84 -14.72 -2.24
C GLY A 106 -14.70 -15.19 -3.41
N ILE A 107 -15.27 -14.29 -4.22
CA ILE A 107 -15.95 -14.66 -5.47
C ILE A 107 -14.96 -15.23 -6.49
N ILE A 108 -13.80 -14.57 -6.68
CA ILE A 108 -12.78 -14.99 -7.65
C ILE A 108 -12.22 -16.38 -7.30
N SER A 109 -12.16 -16.76 -6.02
CA SER A 109 -11.70 -18.11 -5.62
C SER A 109 -12.62 -19.23 -6.09
N GLN A 110 -13.87 -18.92 -6.45
CA GLN A 110 -14.85 -19.89 -6.96
C GLN A 110 -14.80 -20.06 -8.49
N PHE A 111 -13.92 -19.33 -9.18
CA PHE A 111 -13.78 -19.41 -10.64
C PHE A 111 -13.28 -20.78 -11.08
N LYS A 112 -13.51 -21.16 -12.33
CA LYS A 112 -12.99 -22.44 -12.88
C LYS A 112 -11.61 -22.30 -13.51
N SER A 113 -11.10 -21.08 -13.59
CA SER A 113 -9.83 -20.71 -14.23
C SER A 113 -8.65 -20.68 -13.23
N SER A 114 -7.45 -20.39 -13.74
CA SER A 114 -6.25 -20.15 -12.92
C SER A 114 -6.45 -19.04 -11.87
N CYS A 115 -7.43 -18.15 -12.11
CA CYS A 115 -7.83 -17.10 -11.19
C CYS A 115 -8.40 -17.60 -9.86
N ALA A 116 -8.92 -18.82 -9.78
CA ALA A 116 -9.36 -19.41 -8.51
C ALA A 116 -8.26 -19.39 -7.45
N LYS A 117 -7.07 -19.90 -7.83
CA LYS A 117 -5.89 -19.92 -6.97
C LYS A 117 -5.41 -18.51 -6.61
N VAL A 118 -5.58 -17.56 -7.51
CA VAL A 118 -5.28 -16.15 -7.25
C VAL A 118 -6.22 -15.59 -6.19
N GLY A 119 -7.53 -15.87 -6.31
CA GLY A 119 -8.54 -15.53 -5.32
C GLY A 119 -8.20 -16.06 -3.94
N GLU A 120 -7.88 -17.35 -3.82
CA GLU A 120 -7.47 -17.98 -2.56
C GLU A 120 -6.25 -17.31 -1.93
N LYS A 121 -5.17 -17.11 -2.71
CA LYS A 121 -3.93 -16.49 -2.23
C LYS A 121 -4.16 -15.08 -1.71
N VAL A 122 -4.87 -14.25 -2.47
CA VAL A 122 -5.14 -12.86 -2.10
C VAL A 122 -6.06 -12.81 -0.90
N ASN A 123 -7.15 -13.57 -0.91
CA ASN A 123 -8.14 -13.55 0.16
C ASN A 123 -7.51 -13.91 1.51
N LYS A 124 -6.61 -14.92 1.53
CA LYS A 124 -5.86 -15.29 2.74
C LYS A 124 -5.04 -14.13 3.32
N VAL A 125 -4.35 -13.36 2.49
CA VAL A 125 -3.56 -12.19 2.95
C VAL A 125 -4.47 -11.06 3.43
N VAL A 126 -5.59 -10.84 2.73
CA VAL A 126 -6.57 -9.80 3.09
C VAL A 126 -7.27 -10.11 4.41
N GLU A 127 -7.66 -11.36 4.65
CA GLU A 127 -8.25 -11.81 5.92
C GLU A 127 -7.29 -11.63 7.09
N GLU A 128 -6.02 -11.98 6.89
CA GLU A 128 -5.00 -11.78 7.92
C GLU A 128 -4.76 -10.29 8.18
N LEU A 129 -4.74 -9.44 7.15
CA LEU A 129 -4.68 -7.98 7.33
C LEU A 129 -5.86 -7.45 8.15
N LEU A 130 -7.09 -7.86 7.81
CA LEU A 130 -8.29 -7.47 8.54
C LEU A 130 -8.20 -7.87 10.01
N PHE A 131 -7.79 -9.12 10.29
CA PHE A 131 -7.58 -9.61 11.64
C PHE A 131 -6.54 -8.78 12.43
N GLN A 132 -5.39 -8.48 11.81
CA GLN A 132 -4.36 -7.65 12.43
C GLN A 132 -4.79 -6.19 12.65
N MET A 133 -5.81 -5.73 11.90
CA MET A 133 -6.44 -4.42 12.09
C MET A 133 -7.59 -4.44 13.10
N GLY A 134 -7.85 -5.58 13.76
CA GLY A 134 -8.85 -5.71 14.81
C GLY A 134 -10.26 -6.06 14.31
N GLU A 135 -10.40 -6.45 13.04
CA GLU A 135 -11.67 -6.91 12.50
C GLU A 135 -11.92 -8.38 12.88
N PRO A 136 -13.18 -8.76 13.18
CA PRO A 136 -13.51 -10.14 13.45
C PRO A 136 -13.28 -11.00 12.21
N ARG A 137 -12.92 -12.27 12.43
CA ARG A 137 -12.91 -13.26 11.35
C ARG A 137 -14.36 -13.53 10.92
N PRO A 138 -14.62 -13.80 9.64
CA PRO A 138 -15.97 -14.12 9.19
C PRO A 138 -16.45 -15.43 9.86
N ASP A 139 -17.63 -15.38 10.48
CA ASP A 139 -18.24 -16.50 11.22
C ASP A 139 -19.00 -17.49 10.32
N SER A 140 -19.20 -17.18 9.03
CA SER A 140 -20.00 -17.99 8.10
C SER A 140 -19.46 -17.95 6.67
N GLU A 141 -19.77 -18.99 5.89
CA GLU A 141 -19.59 -18.98 4.43
C GLU A 141 -20.41 -17.83 3.83
N GLU A 142 -19.72 -16.88 3.20
CA GLU A 142 -20.35 -15.77 2.49
C GLU A 142 -21.03 -16.30 1.21
N ASN A 143 -22.29 -15.93 0.99
CA ASN A 143 -23.02 -16.32 -0.21
C ASN A 143 -22.52 -15.50 -1.41
N TRP A 144 -21.64 -16.10 -2.21
CA TRP A 144 -21.01 -15.45 -3.34
C TRP A 144 -21.96 -15.29 -4.53
N SER A 145 -21.92 -14.11 -5.16
CA SER A 145 -22.66 -13.86 -6.39
C SER A 145 -22.15 -14.75 -7.52
N LYS A 146 -23.06 -15.38 -8.27
CA LYS A 146 -22.69 -16.15 -9.48
C LYS A 146 -22.16 -15.21 -10.56
N VAL A 147 -21.03 -15.61 -11.15
CA VAL A 147 -20.35 -14.92 -12.26
C VAL A 147 -20.39 -15.83 -13.49
N ASN A 148 -20.61 -15.26 -14.67
CA ASN A 148 -20.56 -16.06 -15.89
C ASN A 148 -19.11 -16.38 -16.25
N SER A 149 -18.85 -17.57 -16.77
CA SER A 149 -17.49 -18.04 -17.07
C SER A 149 -16.73 -17.13 -18.05
N TRP A 150 -17.44 -16.46 -18.96
CA TRP A 150 -16.84 -15.53 -19.91
C TRP A 150 -16.36 -14.22 -19.26
N GLU A 151 -16.95 -13.83 -18.11
CA GLU A 151 -16.55 -12.64 -17.36
C GLU A 151 -15.30 -12.89 -16.51
N GLU A 152 -15.02 -14.14 -16.12
CA GLU A 152 -13.97 -14.49 -15.15
C GLU A 152 -12.59 -13.90 -15.48
N PRO A 153 -12.05 -14.04 -16.70
CA PRO A 153 -10.70 -13.57 -16.98
C PRO A 153 -10.59 -12.04 -16.91
N GLY A 154 -11.61 -11.34 -17.42
CA GLY A 154 -11.68 -9.88 -17.39
C GLY A 154 -11.86 -9.33 -15.98
N LEU A 155 -12.70 -9.98 -15.16
CA LEU A 155 -12.90 -9.63 -13.74
C LEU A 155 -11.66 -9.87 -12.91
N CYS A 156 -10.99 -11.01 -13.12
CA CYS A 156 -9.76 -11.36 -12.42
C CYS A 156 -8.66 -10.33 -12.68
N ARG A 157 -8.44 -9.97 -13.95
CA ARG A 157 -7.48 -8.93 -14.32
C ARG A 157 -7.83 -7.57 -13.71
N ASP A 158 -9.06 -7.10 -13.91
CA ASP A 158 -9.50 -5.79 -13.45
C ASP A 158 -9.35 -5.63 -11.93
N ASN A 159 -9.69 -6.66 -11.15
CA ASN A 159 -9.59 -6.60 -9.70
C ASN A 159 -8.15 -6.72 -9.18
N ILE A 160 -7.26 -7.42 -9.89
CA ILE A 160 -5.84 -7.45 -9.54
C ILE A 160 -5.16 -6.10 -9.83
N GLU A 161 -5.48 -5.43 -10.93
CA GLU A 161 -4.98 -4.08 -11.22
C GLU A 161 -5.41 -3.07 -10.14
N LYS A 162 -6.67 -3.16 -9.70
CA LYS A 162 -7.20 -2.34 -8.60
C LYS A 162 -6.52 -2.67 -7.28
N LEU A 163 -6.37 -3.96 -6.96
CA LEU A 163 -5.69 -4.42 -5.74
C LEU A 163 -4.25 -3.92 -5.71
N PHE A 164 -3.52 -4.00 -6.82
CA PHE A 164 -2.16 -3.50 -6.91
C PHE A 164 -2.09 -2.01 -6.57
N SER A 165 -2.94 -1.20 -7.20
CA SER A 165 -3.03 0.24 -6.92
C SER A 165 -3.32 0.53 -5.44
N PHE A 166 -4.28 -0.17 -4.85
CA PHE A 166 -4.62 -0.05 -3.44
C PHE A 166 -3.47 -0.47 -2.51
N SER A 167 -2.83 -1.59 -2.82
CA SER A 167 -1.76 -2.17 -2.00
C SER A 167 -0.55 -1.24 -1.87
N ILE A 168 -0.26 -0.42 -2.90
CA ILE A 168 0.79 0.59 -2.84
C ILE A 168 0.46 1.65 -1.78
N LEU A 169 -0.79 2.14 -1.77
CA LEU A 169 -1.23 3.12 -0.78
C LEU A 169 -1.17 2.53 0.63
N MET A 170 -1.65 1.30 0.79
CA MET A 170 -1.63 0.62 2.09
C MET A 170 -0.21 0.41 2.61
N ALA A 171 0.71 -0.07 1.76
CA ALA A 171 2.12 -0.21 2.11
C ALA A 171 2.75 1.13 2.52
N ARG A 172 2.40 2.25 1.86
CA ARG A 172 2.92 3.57 2.24
C ARG A 172 2.37 4.07 3.58
N VAL A 173 1.12 3.79 3.90
CA VAL A 173 0.49 4.18 5.18
C VAL A 173 1.13 3.43 6.36
N PHE A 174 1.36 2.11 6.21
CA PHE A 174 1.84 1.27 7.33
C PHE A 174 3.36 1.04 7.34
N ALA A 175 4.03 1.22 6.20
CA ALA A 175 5.48 1.20 6.07
C ALA A 175 5.99 2.53 5.49
N PRO A 176 5.74 3.69 6.16
CA PRO A 176 6.27 4.96 5.70
C PRO A 176 7.80 4.85 5.69
N GLY A 177 8.36 4.86 4.49
CA GLY A 177 9.81 4.92 4.31
C GLY A 177 10.37 6.19 4.94
N ASP A 178 11.66 6.17 5.26
CA ASP A 178 12.40 7.40 5.48
C ASP A 178 12.86 7.90 4.11
N PRO A 179 12.32 9.00 3.56
CA PRO A 179 12.69 9.50 2.24
C PRO A 179 14.20 9.79 2.14
N ALA A 180 14.87 10.07 3.26
CA ALA A 180 16.28 10.38 3.32
C ALA A 180 17.20 9.14 3.25
N LYS A 181 16.67 7.92 3.39
CA LYS A 181 17.49 6.68 3.37
C LYS A 181 17.84 6.18 1.96
N HIS A 182 17.27 6.77 0.91
CA HIS A 182 17.63 6.40 -0.47
C HIS A 182 18.95 7.00 -0.97
N ILE A 183 19.62 7.86 -0.18
CA ILE A 183 20.87 8.54 -0.56
C ILE A 183 22.14 7.80 -0.07
N MET A 184 22.02 6.80 0.82
CA MET A 184 23.18 6.18 1.48
C MET A 184 23.70 4.87 0.86
N ASN A 185 23.08 4.35 -0.21
CA ASN A 185 23.53 3.11 -0.86
C ASN A 185 24.18 3.33 -2.23
N SER A 186 24.92 4.44 -2.38
CA SER A 186 25.84 4.65 -3.49
C SER A 186 27.24 4.89 -2.93
N THR A 187 27.91 3.81 -2.50
CA THR A 187 29.36 3.81 -2.31
C THR A 187 29.89 2.40 -2.54
#